data_AF-A0A933H223-F1
#
_entry.id   AF-A0A933H223-F1
#
_cell.length_a   1.000
_cell.length_b   1.000
_cell.length_c   1.000
_cell.angle_alpha   90.00
_cell.angle_beta   90.00
_cell.angle_gamma   90.00
#
_symmetry.space_group_name_H-M   'P 1'
#
loop_
_entity.id
_entity.type
_entity.pdbx_description
1 polymer ?
#
loop_
_entity_poly.entity_id
_entity_poly.type
_entity_poly.pdbx_seq_one_letter_code
_entity_poly.pdbx_strand_id
1 'polypeptide(L)'
;MSKVNGIEVSVAEVVEYLKLQGRFETALQEVVQRKLTAAAAKKAAITVSDAQLQSAFDSYRIATGLNRAKETNDWIESKGLTLEAVESFVETNLLIDAFINQLEAKSNREKYLSSPEVKQTVRNLVYKEWLAGQLQAAPRA
;
A
#
# COMPACT_ATOMS: atom_id res chain seq x y z
N MET A 1 17.12 -18.60 -7.73
CA MET A 1 18.50 -18.14 -7.99
C MET A 1 18.48 -17.30 -9.24
N SER A 2 19.14 -16.15 -9.23
CA SER A 2 19.23 -15.29 -10.41
C SER A 2 20.68 -15.25 -10.88
N LYS A 3 20.90 -15.32 -12.19
CA LYS A 3 22.25 -15.33 -12.79
C LYS A 3 22.41 -14.13 -13.71
N VAL A 4 23.45 -13.33 -13.49
CA VAL A 4 23.79 -12.18 -14.34
C VAL A 4 25.29 -12.22 -14.61
N ASN A 5 25.69 -12.29 -15.89
CA ASN A 5 27.10 -12.33 -16.31
C ASN A 5 27.95 -13.40 -15.58
N GLY A 6 27.37 -14.56 -15.28
CA GLY A 6 28.07 -15.64 -14.57
C GLY A 6 28.06 -15.53 -13.05
N ILE A 7 27.58 -14.42 -12.48
CA ILE A 7 27.40 -14.24 -11.04
C ILE A 7 26.06 -14.84 -10.63
N GLU A 8 26.08 -15.72 -9.63
CA GLU A 8 24.88 -16.35 -9.08
C GLU A 8 24.51 -15.68 -7.77
N VAL A 9 23.26 -15.22 -7.68
CA VAL A 9 22.70 -14.59 -6.48
C VAL A 9 21.59 -15.48 -5.93
N SER A 10 21.72 -15.85 -4.66
CA SER A 10 20.74 -16.65 -3.94
C SER A 10 19.74 -15.78 -3.16
N VAL A 11 18.56 -16.34 -2.86
CA VAL A 11 17.57 -15.65 -2.02
C VAL A 11 18.13 -15.44 -0.60
N ALA A 12 18.89 -16.42 -0.08
CA ALA A 12 19.51 -16.32 1.24
C ALA A 12 20.48 -15.13 1.31
N GLU A 13 21.31 -14.95 0.29
CA GLU A 13 22.25 -13.82 0.19
C GLU A 13 21.50 -12.47 0.15
N VAL A 14 20.40 -12.37 -0.61
CA VAL A 14 19.56 -11.16 -0.62
C VAL A 14 18.93 -10.91 0.75
N VAL A 15 18.47 -11.94 1.43
CA VAL A 15 17.89 -11.82 2.78
C VAL A 15 18.94 -11.35 3.79
N GLU A 16 20.14 -11.92 3.78
CA GLU A 16 21.26 -11.49 4.62
C GLU A 16 21.62 -10.02 4.34
N TYR A 17 21.73 -9.65 3.07
CA TYR A 17 21.96 -8.26 2.66
C TYR A 17 20.87 -7.32 3.18
N LEU A 18 19.59 -7.69 3.06
CA LEU A 18 18.47 -6.87 3.55
C LEU A 18 18.49 -6.73 5.08
N LYS A 19 18.86 -7.78 5.82
CA LYS A 19 19.02 -7.74 7.29
C LYS A 19 20.14 -6.79 7.71
N LEU A 20 21.29 -6.85 7.05
CA LEU A 20 22.42 -5.95 7.35
C LEU A 20 22.08 -4.47 7.12
N GLN A 21 21.12 -4.19 6.24
CA GLN A 21 20.61 -2.84 5.97
C GLN A 21 19.39 -2.45 6.83
N GLY A 22 18.91 -3.34 7.71
CA GLY A 22 17.67 -3.14 8.49
C GLY A 22 16.37 -3.18 7.69
N ARG A 23 16.44 -3.44 6.37
CA ARG A 23 15.28 -3.43 5.45
C ARG A 23 14.43 -4.69 5.59
N PHE A 24 15.04 -5.80 5.99
CA PHE A 24 14.32 -7.05 6.23
C PHE A 24 13.39 -6.90 7.43
N GLU A 25 13.85 -6.26 8.50
CA GLU A 25 13.09 -6.00 9.72
C GLU A 25 11.89 -5.10 9.44
N THR A 26 12.08 -4.03 8.64
CA THR A 26 10.98 -3.17 8.18
C THR A 26 9.94 -3.97 7.39
N ALA A 27 10.36 -4.74 6.38
CA ALA A 27 9.45 -5.55 5.58
C ALA A 27 8.73 -6.62 6.43
N LEU A 28 9.43 -7.22 7.40
CA LEU A 28 8.83 -8.18 8.33
C LEU A 28 7.77 -7.51 9.21
N GLN A 29 8.04 -6.32 9.75
CA GLN A 29 7.09 -5.56 10.54
C GLN A 29 5.84 -5.19 9.73
N GLU A 30 6.00 -4.77 8.48
CA GLU A 30 4.88 -4.49 7.57
C GLU A 30 4.01 -5.74 7.35
N VAL A 31 4.62 -6.91 7.13
CA VAL A 31 3.90 -8.18 6.99
C VAL A 31 3.17 -8.57 8.27
N VAL A 32 3.81 -8.39 9.43
CA VAL A 32 3.20 -8.67 10.74
C VAL A 32 2.01 -7.75 10.98
N GLN A 33 2.16 -6.44 10.79
CA GLN A 33 1.09 -5.46 10.93
C GLN A 33 -0.08 -5.81 10.02
N ARG A 34 0.20 -6.12 8.75
CA ARG A 34 -0.81 -6.56 7.78
C ARG A 34 -1.61 -7.76 8.29
N LYS A 35 -0.91 -8.81 8.74
CA LYS A 35 -1.56 -10.03 9.24
C LYS A 35 -2.39 -9.78 10.49
N LEU A 36 -1.89 -8.98 11.43
CA LEU A 36 -2.59 -8.63 12.66
C LEU A 36 -3.88 -7.86 12.37
N THR A 37 -3.80 -6.85 11.51
CA THR A 37 -4.97 -6.02 11.16
C THR A 37 -6.01 -6.84 10.39
N ALA A 38 -5.59 -7.68 9.44
CA ALA A 38 -6.51 -8.57 8.73
C ALA A 38 -7.19 -9.58 9.67
N ALA A 39 -6.45 -10.12 10.65
CA ALA A 39 -7.03 -11.00 11.66
C ALA A 39 -8.04 -10.25 12.56
N ALA A 40 -7.77 -8.99 12.90
CA ALA A 40 -8.70 -8.14 13.65
C ALA A 40 -9.97 -7.83 12.84
N ALA A 41 -9.84 -7.54 11.54
CA ALA A 41 -10.96 -7.33 10.63
C ALA A 41 -11.89 -8.57 10.59
N LYS A 42 -11.29 -9.76 10.42
CA LYS A 42 -12.04 -11.03 10.42
C LYS A 42 -12.75 -11.28 11.76
N LYS A 43 -12.08 -11.01 12.90
CA LYS A 43 -12.69 -11.09 14.24
C LYS A 43 -13.84 -10.10 14.43
N ALA A 44 -13.81 -8.95 13.75
CA ALA A 44 -14.90 -7.98 13.72
C ALA A 44 -16.02 -8.34 12.72
N ALA A 45 -16.00 -9.57 12.17
CA ALA A 45 -16.95 -10.07 11.17
C ALA A 45 -17.02 -9.22 9.89
N ILE A 46 -15.92 -8.54 9.54
CA ILE A 46 -15.80 -7.84 8.26
C ILE A 46 -15.56 -8.87 7.16
N THR A 47 -16.35 -8.79 6.10
CA THR A 47 -16.22 -9.63 4.90
C THR A 47 -16.01 -8.76 3.67
N VAL A 48 -15.39 -9.35 2.66
CA VAL A 48 -15.23 -8.78 1.33
C VAL A 48 -16.07 -9.62 0.38
N SER A 49 -16.95 -8.98 -0.38
CA SER A 49 -17.70 -9.65 -1.45
C SER A 49 -16.84 -9.81 -2.70
N ASP A 50 -17.16 -10.81 -3.53
CA ASP A 50 -16.49 -11.04 -4.81
C ASP A 50 -16.51 -9.78 -5.72
N ALA A 51 -17.61 -9.03 -5.70
CA ALA A 51 -17.73 -7.79 -6.46
C ALA A 51 -16.75 -6.70 -5.98
N GLN A 52 -16.54 -6.58 -4.67
CA GLN A 52 -15.55 -5.66 -4.10
C GLN A 52 -14.13 -6.10 -4.43
N LEU A 53 -13.85 -7.41 -4.34
CA LEU A 53 -12.55 -7.97 -4.68
C LEU A 53 -12.23 -7.75 -6.16
N GLN A 54 -13.18 -8.01 -7.06
CA GLN A 54 -13.03 -7.79 -8.49
C GLN A 54 -12.74 -6.31 -8.79
N SER A 55 -13.54 -5.39 -8.23
CA SER A 55 -13.35 -3.95 -8.43
C SER A 55 -11.99 -3.46 -7.91
N ALA A 56 -11.51 -4.03 -6.80
CA ALA A 56 -10.20 -3.69 -6.25
C ALA A 56 -9.06 -4.26 -7.11
N PHE A 57 -9.22 -5.47 -7.64
CA PHE A 57 -8.25 -6.08 -8.54
C PHE A 57 -8.16 -5.31 -9.86
N ASP A 58 -9.29 -4.87 -10.41
CA ASP A 58 -9.32 -4.00 -11.60
C ASP A 58 -8.64 -2.66 -11.33
N SER A 59 -8.91 -2.05 -10.16
CA SER A 59 -8.24 -0.82 -9.74
C SER A 59 -6.72 -1.01 -9.58
N TYR A 60 -6.32 -2.14 -9.01
CA TYR A 60 -4.91 -2.52 -8.86
C TYR A 60 -4.23 -2.65 -10.23
N ARG A 61 -4.89 -3.32 -11.18
CA ARG A 61 -4.40 -3.46 -12.56
C ARG A 61 -4.26 -2.12 -13.27
N ILE A 62 -5.26 -1.24 -13.16
CA ILE A 62 -5.22 0.10 -13.75
C ILE A 62 -4.04 0.91 -13.17
N ALA A 63 -3.91 0.93 -11.84
CA ALA A 63 -2.85 1.67 -11.15
C ALA A 63 -1.43 1.17 -11.50
N THR A 64 -1.30 -0.08 -11.94
CA THR A 64 -0.03 -0.72 -12.29
C THR A 64 0.19 -0.84 -13.81
N GLY A 65 -0.74 -0.34 -14.63
CA GLY A 65 -0.66 -0.41 -16.09
C GLY A 65 -0.93 -1.81 -16.69
N LEU A 66 -1.52 -2.73 -15.93
CA LEU A 66 -1.80 -4.11 -16.31
C LEU A 66 -3.18 -4.23 -17.00
N ASN A 67 -3.36 -3.47 -18.08
CA ASN A 67 -4.65 -3.28 -18.75
C ASN A 67 -5.13 -4.53 -19.51
N ARG A 68 -4.21 -5.37 -20.00
CA ARG A 68 -4.53 -6.62 -20.70
C ARG A 68 -4.26 -7.84 -19.82
N ALA A 69 -5.09 -8.88 -19.95
CA ALA A 69 -4.90 -10.12 -19.20
C ALA A 69 -3.50 -10.74 -19.40
N LYS A 70 -2.97 -10.67 -20.63
CA LYS A 70 -1.59 -11.09 -20.93
C LYS A 70 -0.55 -10.31 -20.13
N GLU A 71 -0.69 -8.98 -20.05
CA GLU A 71 0.24 -8.13 -19.28
C GLU A 71 0.20 -8.46 -17.80
N THR A 72 -0.98 -8.73 -17.25
CA THR A 72 -1.14 -9.17 -15.87
C THR A 72 -0.40 -10.49 -15.63
N ASN A 73 -0.59 -11.48 -16.49
CA ASN A 73 0.06 -12.79 -16.36
C ASN A 73 1.59 -12.69 -16.50
N ASP A 74 2.07 -12.00 -17.54
CA ASP A 74 3.50 -11.77 -17.76
C ASP A 74 4.13 -11.06 -16.54
N TRP A 75 3.42 -10.10 -15.95
CA TRP A 75 3.88 -9.38 -14.75
C TRP A 75 3.94 -10.30 -13.54
N ILE A 76 2.90 -11.09 -13.27
CA ILE A 76 2.85 -12.05 -12.15
C ILE A 76 4.02 -13.03 -12.25
N GLU A 77 4.24 -13.60 -13.45
CA GLU A 77 5.34 -14.52 -13.72
C GLU A 77 6.70 -13.85 -13.53
N SER A 78 6.88 -12.62 -14.04
CA SER A 78 8.13 -11.87 -13.87
C SER A 78 8.48 -11.57 -12.40
N LYS A 79 7.47 -11.54 -11.54
CA LYS A 79 7.63 -11.36 -10.08
C LYS A 79 7.76 -12.67 -9.33
N GLY A 80 7.64 -13.82 -10.00
CA GLY A 80 7.64 -15.14 -9.35
C GLY A 80 6.46 -15.33 -8.40
N LEU A 81 5.32 -14.67 -8.68
CA LEU A 81 4.10 -14.75 -7.89
C LEU A 81 3.11 -15.71 -8.55
N THR A 82 2.08 -16.12 -7.80
CA THR A 82 0.89 -16.77 -8.36
C THR A 82 -0.27 -15.78 -8.39
N LEU A 83 -1.30 -16.06 -9.19
CA LEU A 83 -2.51 -15.24 -9.22
C LEU A 83 -3.16 -15.18 -7.82
N GLU A 84 -3.25 -16.32 -7.15
CA GLU A 84 -3.83 -16.44 -5.81
C GLU A 84 -3.06 -15.61 -4.78
N ALA A 85 -1.74 -15.49 -4.93
CA ALA A 85 -0.93 -14.64 -4.06
C ALA A 85 -1.28 -13.15 -4.24
N VAL A 86 -1.55 -12.72 -5.47
CA VAL A 86 -1.96 -11.34 -5.77
C VAL A 86 -3.40 -11.10 -5.31
N GLU A 87 -4.32 -12.03 -5.58
CA GLU A 87 -5.71 -11.93 -5.12
C GLU A 87 -5.79 -11.87 -3.60
N SER A 88 -5.07 -12.74 -2.89
CA SER A 88 -4.99 -12.71 -1.42
C SER A 88 -4.40 -11.39 -0.91
N PHE A 89 -3.40 -10.84 -1.63
CA PHE A 89 -2.87 -9.52 -1.32
C PHE A 89 -3.95 -8.44 -1.47
N VAL A 90 -4.68 -8.39 -2.58
CA VAL A 90 -5.74 -7.39 -2.79
C VAL A 90 -6.87 -7.54 -1.76
N GLU A 91 -7.35 -8.76 -1.51
CA GLU A 91 -8.40 -9.03 -0.51
C GLU A 91 -7.96 -8.57 0.90
N THR A 92 -6.71 -8.86 1.26
CA THR A 92 -6.18 -8.45 2.56
C THR A 92 -6.12 -6.92 2.70
N ASN A 93 -5.85 -6.18 1.62
CA ASN A 93 -5.92 -4.70 1.65
C ASN A 93 -7.34 -4.22 1.93
N LEU A 94 -8.33 -4.81 1.25
CA LEU A 94 -9.73 -4.45 1.46
C LEU A 94 -10.20 -4.69 2.90
N LEU A 95 -9.81 -5.81 3.49
CA LEU A 95 -10.11 -6.10 4.91
C LEU A 95 -9.47 -5.07 5.85
N ILE A 96 -8.23 -4.69 5.59
CA ILE A 96 -7.50 -3.71 6.39
C ILE A 96 -8.15 -2.34 6.29
N ASP A 97 -8.46 -1.87 5.07
CA ASP A 97 -9.08 -0.57 4.85
C ASP A 97 -10.48 -0.51 5.47
N ALA A 98 -11.28 -1.55 5.32
CA ALA A 98 -12.58 -1.66 5.95
C ALA A 98 -12.48 -1.61 7.49
N PHE A 99 -11.47 -2.27 8.06
CA PHE A 99 -11.24 -2.24 9.50
C PHE A 99 -10.77 -0.87 9.99
N ILE A 100 -9.89 -0.20 9.26
CA ILE A 100 -9.46 1.18 9.56
C ILE A 100 -10.69 2.12 9.55
N ASN A 101 -11.54 2.02 8.53
CA ASN A 101 -12.78 2.80 8.44
C ASN A 101 -13.70 2.54 9.65
N GLN A 102 -13.82 1.27 10.08
CA GLN A 102 -14.60 0.93 11.26
C GLN A 102 -14.01 1.51 12.55
N LEU A 103 -12.68 1.49 12.70
CA LEU A 103 -11.99 2.10 13.84
C LEU A 103 -12.20 3.62 13.86
N GLU A 104 -12.06 4.26 12.71
CA GLU A 104 -12.27 5.70 12.57
C GLU A 104 -13.71 6.09 12.94
N ALA A 105 -14.71 5.33 12.44
CA ALA A 105 -16.12 5.57 12.75
C ALA A 105 -16.45 5.43 14.25
N LYS A 106 -15.70 4.60 14.98
CA LYS A 106 -15.83 4.42 16.44
C LYS A 106 -14.96 5.39 17.26
N SER A 107 -14.14 6.20 16.60
CA SER A 107 -13.19 7.08 17.26
C SER A 107 -13.81 8.44 17.63
N ASN A 108 -13.22 9.12 18.63
CA ASN A 108 -13.53 10.53 18.87
C ASN A 108 -12.71 11.39 17.89
N ARG A 109 -13.30 11.71 16.74
CA ARG A 109 -12.65 12.50 15.67
C ARG A 109 -12.15 13.86 16.17
N GLU A 110 -12.90 14.55 17.03
CA GLU A 110 -12.53 15.89 17.54
C GLU A 110 -11.21 15.87 18.31
N LYS A 111 -10.93 14.79 19.05
CA LYS A 111 -9.65 14.58 19.73
C LYS A 111 -8.48 14.62 18.76
N TYR A 112 -8.60 13.96 17.61
CA TYR A 112 -7.54 13.89 16.60
C TYR A 112 -7.45 15.19 15.80
N LEU A 113 -8.59 15.78 15.41
CA LEU A 113 -8.62 17.06 14.69
C LEU A 113 -8.01 18.21 15.51
N SER A 114 -8.08 18.14 16.83
CA SER A 114 -7.50 19.13 17.73
C SER A 114 -6.00 18.96 17.99
N SER A 115 -5.36 17.91 17.45
CA SER A 115 -3.95 17.61 17.72
C SER A 115 -3.00 18.63 17.07
N PRO A 116 -1.82 18.87 17.66
CA PRO A 116 -0.81 19.75 17.07
C PRO A 116 -0.41 19.34 15.64
N GLU A 117 -0.32 18.04 15.36
CA GLU A 117 0.08 17.49 14.07
C GLU A 117 -0.95 17.82 12.97
N VAL A 118 -2.24 17.65 13.26
CA VAL A 118 -3.31 17.99 12.31
C VAL A 118 -3.35 19.49 12.09
N LYS A 119 -3.26 20.30 13.15
CA LYS A 119 -3.21 21.77 13.04
C LYS A 119 -2.03 22.25 12.20
N GLN A 120 -0.85 21.67 12.39
CA GLN A 120 0.33 21.99 11.60
C GLN A 120 0.16 21.56 10.14
N THR A 121 -0.46 20.41 9.88
CA THR A 121 -0.77 19.94 8.53
C THR A 121 -1.69 20.93 7.81
N VAL A 122 -2.78 21.37 8.46
CA VAL A 122 -3.69 22.38 7.91
C VAL A 122 -2.96 23.68 7.59
N ARG A 123 -2.13 24.18 8.51
CA ARG A 123 -1.29 25.38 8.28
C ARG A 123 -0.41 25.23 7.04
N ASN A 124 0.25 24.09 6.88
CA ASN A 124 1.13 23.82 5.74
C ASN A 124 0.35 23.76 4.42
N LEU A 125 -0.86 23.18 4.43
CA LEU A 125 -1.72 23.11 3.25
C LEU A 125 -2.20 24.50 2.82
N VAL A 126 -2.67 25.33 3.76
CA VAL A 126 -3.08 26.72 3.48
C VAL A 126 -1.93 27.53 2.87
N TYR A 127 -0.71 27.39 3.42
CA TYR A 127 0.46 28.06 2.86
C TYR A 127 0.78 27.57 1.43
N LYS A 128 0.74 26.26 1.18
CA LYS A 128 0.97 25.68 -0.15
C LYS A 128 -0.06 26.18 -1.17
N GLU A 129 -1.33 26.25 -0.80
CA GLU A 129 -2.39 26.77 -1.65
C GLU A 129 -2.16 28.24 -2.00
N TRP A 130 -1.87 29.08 -1.01
CA TRP A 130 -1.55 30.49 -1.23
C TRP A 130 -0.34 30.66 -2.17
N LEU A 131 0.75 29.91 -1.92
CA LEU A 131 1.97 29.98 -2.73
C LEU A 131 1.71 29.54 -4.18
N ALA A 132 0.94 28.47 -4.39
CA ALA A 132 0.54 28.03 -5.73
C ALA A 132 -0.22 29.13 -6.49
N GLY A 133 -1.11 29.85 -5.81
CA GLY A 133 -1.80 31.01 -6.37
C GLY A 133 -0.85 32.14 -6.81
N GLN A 134 0.18 32.45 -6.01
CA GLN A 134 1.18 33.46 -6.37
C GLN A 134 2.02 33.04 -7.59
N LEU A 135 2.42 31.76 -7.66
CA LEU A 135 3.22 31.23 -8.77
C LEU A 135 2.43 31.17 -10.09
N GLN A 136 1.12 30.93 -10.03
CA GLN A 136 0.26 30.95 -11.22
C GLN A 136 -0.02 32.38 -11.72
N ALA A 137 -0.01 33.37 -10.83
CA ALA A 137 -0.17 34.78 -11.17
C ALA A 137 1.11 35.44 -11.71
N ALA A 138 2.27 34.79 -11.57
CA ALA A 138 3.52 35.29 -12.12
C ALA A 138 3.49 35.17 -13.67
N PRO A 139 3.86 36.24 -14.41
CA PRO A 139 3.95 36.16 -15.86
C PRO A 139 4.98 35.09 -16.25
N ARG A 140 4.60 34.20 -17.18
CA ARG A 140 5.53 33.25 -17.78
C ARG A 140 6.59 34.06 -18.53
N ALA A 141 7.81 34.06 -18.01
CA ALA A 141 8.99 34.62 -18.68
C ALA A 141 9.30 33.89 -19.98
#